data_AF-A0A7W3PGP1-F1
#
_entry.id   AF-A0A7W3PGP1-F1
#
_cell.length_a   1.000
_cell.length_b   1.000
_cell.length_c   1.000
_cell.angle_alpha   90.00
_cell.angle_beta   90.00
_cell.angle_gamma   90.00
#
_symmetry.space_group_name_H-M   'P 1'
#
loop_
_entity.id
_entity.type
_entity.pdbx_description
1 polymer ?
#
loop_
_entity_poly.entity_id
_entity_poly.type
_entity_poly.pdbx_seq_one_letter_code
_entity_poly.pdbx_strand_id
1 'polypeptide(L)' 'MQRNLVKRRLRAAALGQLSVLPSSARAVVRALPPSADATYADLDRDLDACLRRAVTRASGDGKR' A
#
# COMPACT_ATOMS: atom_id res chain seq x y z
N MET A 1 11.93 -12.97 -12.80
CA MET A 1 11.75 -13.55 -11.46
C MET A 1 11.43 -12.53 -10.34
N GLN A 2 11.83 -11.24 -10.44
CA GLN A 2 11.54 -10.22 -9.40
C GLN A 2 10.06 -9.89 -9.17
N ARG A 3 9.21 -9.93 -10.21
CA ARG A 3 7.82 -9.45 -10.15
C ARG A 3 6.94 -10.23 -9.14
N ASN A 4 7.23 -11.51 -8.96
CA ASN A 4 6.52 -12.38 -8.01
C ASN A 4 6.95 -12.13 -6.56
N LEU A 5 8.22 -11.76 -6.35
CA LEU A 5 8.75 -11.37 -5.04
C LEU A 5 8.11 -10.07 -4.56
N VAL A 6 8.05 -9.04 -5.41
CA VAL A 6 7.44 -7.75 -5.07
C VAL A 6 5.96 -7.92 -4.75
N LYS A 7 5.21 -8.67 -5.57
CA LYS A 7 3.80 -8.99 -5.27
C LYS A 7 3.62 -9.69 -3.92
N ARG A 8 4.48 -10.66 -3.59
CA ARG A 8 4.39 -11.40 -2.32
C ARG A 8 4.72 -10.50 -1.13
N ARG A 9 5.78 -9.69 -1.23
CA ARG A 9 6.19 -8.72 -0.20
C ARG A 9 5.11 -7.67 0.05
N LEU A 10 4.56 -7.08 -1.02
CA LEU A 10 3.50 -6.08 -0.90
C LEU A 10 2.22 -6.66 -0.30
N ARG A 11 1.83 -7.91 -0.61
CA ARG A 11 0.67 -8.53 0.07
C ARG A 11 0.91 -8.72 1.56
N ALA A 12 2.12 -9.12 1.96
CA ALA A 12 2.46 -9.29 3.37
C ALA A 12 2.42 -7.95 4.12
N ALA A 13 3.01 -6.89 3.54
CA ALA A 13 2.95 -5.54 4.11
C ALA A 13 1.50 -5.01 4.17
N ALA A 14 0.70 -5.24 3.12
CA ALA A 14 -0.69 -4.78 3.06
C ALA A 14 -1.57 -5.41 4.15
N LEU A 15 -1.31 -6.66 4.55
CA LEU A 15 -2.10 -7.34 5.58
C LEU A 15 -2.06 -6.60 6.92
N GLY A 16 -0.90 -6.06 7.31
CA GLY A 16 -0.75 -5.29 8.54
C GLY A 16 -1.44 -3.91 8.51
N GLN A 17 -1.70 -3.40 7.31
CA GLN A 17 -2.21 -2.05 7.08
C GLN A 17 -3.71 -2.01 6.73
N LEU A 18 -4.35 -3.18 6.59
CA LEU A 18 -5.77 -3.29 6.25
C LEU A 18 -6.69 -2.61 7.27
N SER A 19 -6.27 -2.53 8.54
CA SER A 19 -7.00 -1.88 9.62
C SER A 19 -7.12 -0.36 9.47
N VAL A 20 -6.23 0.26 8.69
CA VAL A 20 -6.24 1.71 8.43
C VAL A 20 -7.27 2.08 7.35
N LEU A 21 -7.69 1.12 6.53
CA LEU A 21 -8.67 1.34 5.48
C LEU A 21 -10.09 1.34 6.06
N PRO A 22 -10.95 2.31 5.70
CA PRO A 22 -12.36 2.26 6.00
C PRO A 22 -13.01 0.99 5.42
N SER A 23 -14.00 0.42 6.11
CA SER A 23 -14.67 -0.82 5.70
C SER A 23 -15.36 -0.76 4.32
N SER A 24 -15.71 0.44 3.85
CA SER A 24 -16.30 0.69 2.53
C SER A 24 -15.27 0.99 1.43
N ALA A 25 -13.98 1.13 1.78
CA ALA A 25 -12.93 1.55 0.85
C ALA A 25 -12.30 0.36 0.11
N ARG A 26 -11.85 0.61 -1.13
CA ARG A 26 -11.01 -0.31 -1.89
C ARG A 26 -9.71 0.39 -2.27
N ALA A 27 -8.58 -0.25 -2.01
CA ALA A 27 -7.25 0.28 -2.34
C ALA A 27 -6.59 -0.57 -3.44
N VAL A 28 -6.00 0.10 -4.44
CA VAL A 28 -5.19 -0.54 -5.48
C VAL A 28 -3.74 -0.09 -5.30
N VAL A 29 -2.83 -1.05 -5.11
CA VAL A 29 -1.39 -0.78 -4.96
C VAL A 29 -0.69 -1.12 -6.27
N ARG A 30 0.01 -0.13 -6.84
CA ARG A 30 0.88 -0.32 -8.02
C ARG A 30 2.34 -0.22 -7.59
N ALA A 31 3.07 -1.32 -7.75
CA ALA A 31 4.52 -1.29 -7.62
C ALA A 31 5.16 -0.56 -8.80
N LEU A 32 6.10 0.33 -8.51
CA LEU A 32 6.93 1.01 -9.51
C LEU A 32 8.20 0.17 -9.78
N PRO A 33 8.92 0.40 -10.90
CA PRO A 33 10.16 -0.32 -11.18
C PRO A 33 11.18 -0.36 -10.01
N PRO A 34 11.41 0.74 -9.24
CA PRO A 34 12.32 0.72 -8.10
C PRO A 34 11.92 -0.23 -6.96
N SER A 35 10.65 -0.62 -6.87
CA SER A 35 10.16 -1.56 -5.85
C SER A 35 10.79 -2.96 -6.00
N ALA A 36 11.41 -3.25 -7.14
CA ALA A 36 12.13 -4.50 -7.42
C ALA A 36 13.37 -4.70 -6.52
N ASP A 37 14.04 -3.59 -6.19
CA ASP A 37 15.32 -3.59 -5.46
C ASP A 37 15.15 -3.13 -4.01
N ALA A 38 13.98 -2.57 -3.66
CA ALA A 38 13.63 -2.16 -2.31
C ALA A 38 13.59 -3.35 -1.33
N THR A 39 14.03 -3.09 -0.10
CA THR A 39 13.93 -4.08 0.98
C THR A 39 12.48 -4.21 1.46
N TYR A 40 12.19 -5.26 2.23
CA TYR A 40 10.86 -5.41 2.82
C TYR A 40 10.48 -4.23 3.74
N ALA A 41 11.43 -3.75 4.54
CA ALA A 41 11.21 -2.64 5.46
C ALA A 41 10.93 -1.32 4.72
N ASP A 42 11.61 -1.09 3.59
CA ASP A 42 11.35 0.09 2.75
C ASP A 42 9.96 0.03 2.12
N LEU A 43 9.58 -1.14 1.57
CA LEU A 43 8.25 -1.35 1.00
C LEU A 43 7.13 -1.19 2.02
N ASP A 44 7.33 -1.65 3.26
CA ASP A 44 6.35 -1.53 4.33
C ASP A 44 6.16 -0.06 4.75
N ARG A 45 7.27 0.67 4.93
CA ARG A 45 7.26 2.11 5.25
C ARG A 45 6.60 2.92 4.14
N ASP A 46 6.96 2.66 2.89
CA ASP A 46 6.40 3.35 1.73
C ASP A 46 4.89 3.08 1.59
N LEU A 47 4.47 1.85 1.88
CA LEU A 47 3.06 1.45 1.85
C LEU A 47 2.25 2.14 2.95
N ASP A 48 2.71 2.14 4.20
CA ASP A 48 2.06 2.84 5.32
C ASP A 48 1.90 4.34 5.02
N ALA A 49 2.97 5.00 4.58
CA ALA A 49 2.94 6.43 4.25
C ALA A 49 1.96 6.74 3.10
N CYS A 50 1.91 5.89 2.07
CA CYS A 50 0.96 6.04 0.97
C CYS A 50 -0.49 5.81 1.42
N LEU A 51 -0.75 4.79 2.24
CA LEU A 51 -2.09 4.46 2.73
C LEU A 51 -2.65 5.54 3.65
N ARG A 52 -1.87 6.03 4.62
CA ARG A 52 -2.31 7.13 5.50
C ARG A 52 -2.72 8.38 4.72
N ARG A 53 -1.93 8.75 3.70
CA ARG A 53 -2.26 9.87 2.81
C ARG A 53 -3.52 9.60 1.97
N ALA A 54 -3.68 8.39 1.46
CA ALA A 54 -4.86 8.01 0.69
C ALA A 54 -6.14 8.03 1.55
N VAL A 55 -6.07 7.51 2.78
CA VAL A 55 -7.19 7.54 3.74
C VAL A 55 -7.53 8.96 4.14
N THR A 56 -6.54 9.80 4.45
CA THR A 56 -6.76 11.22 4.75
C THR A 56 -7.52 11.93 3.60
N ARG A 57 -7.13 11.64 2.36
CA ARG A 57 -7.83 12.18 1.18
C ARG A 57 -9.25 11.62 1.03
N ALA A 58 -9.42 10.32 1.17
CA ALA A 58 -10.72 9.67 1.04
C ALA A 58 -11.72 10.10 2.13
N SER A 59 -11.24 10.33 3.36
CA SER A 59 -12.05 10.80 4.48
C SER A 59 -12.36 12.30 4.40
N GLY A 60 -11.46 13.10 3.82
CA GLY A 60 -11.68 14.53 3.60
C GLY A 60 -12.50 14.86 2.34
N ASP A 61 -12.59 13.92 1.40
CA ASP A 61 -13.21 14.09 0.08
C ASP A 61 -14.42 13.14 -0.09
N GLY A 62 -15.20 12.95 0.97
CA GLY A 62 -16.40 12.09 1.01
C GLY A 62 -17.58 12.55 0.15
N LYS A 63 -17.33 13.29 -0.93
CA LYS A 63 -18.35 13.78 -1.87
C LYS A 63 -17.97 13.49 -3.31
N ARG A 64 -18.04 12.23 -3.73
CA ARG A 64 -18.22 11.85 -5.14
C ARG A 64 -19.07 10.59 -5.25
#